data_AF-A0A4U3ARH8-F1
#
_entry.id   AF-A0A4U3ARH8-F1
#
_cell.length_a   1.000
_cell.length_b   1.000
_cell.length_c   1.000
_cell.angle_alpha   90.00
_cell.angle_beta   90.00
_cell.angle_gamma   90.00
#
_symmetry.space_group_name_H-M   'P 1'
#
loop_
_entity.id
_entity.type
_entity.pdbx_description
1 polymer ?
#
loop_
_entity_poly.entity_id
_entity_poly.type
_entity_poly.pdbx_seq_one_letter_code
_entity_poly.pdbx_strand_id
1 'polypeptide(L)'
;SDSACKLLLLTNSLMGTENSLTDIHIKGIEHVTKQQIRNAKEQNQFIKLIASAYKDKDGKVALHVEPYEIDKNHPLAKVNGTEKGITFYTDTMGQVTTIGGASNPRGAAAAALKDIINLYRKDLYRINEG
;
A
#
# COMPACT_ATOMS: atom_id res chain seq x y z
N SER A 1 6.74 -2.61 10.44
CA SER A 1 7.14 -3.38 9.23
C SER A 1 7.23 -2.42 8.03
N ASP A 2 7.94 -2.78 6.96
CA ASP A 2 8.06 -1.96 5.74
C ASP A 2 6.70 -1.56 5.14
N SER A 3 5.73 -2.48 5.14
CA SER A 3 4.36 -2.22 4.67
C SER A 3 3.62 -1.20 5.53
N ALA A 4 3.81 -1.23 6.86
CA ALA A 4 3.20 -0.27 7.78
C ALA A 4 3.72 1.16 7.55
N CYS A 5 5.04 1.33 7.35
CA CYS A 5 5.61 2.65 7.05
C CYS A 5 5.07 3.21 5.73
N LYS A 6 4.98 2.37 4.69
CA LYS A 6 4.43 2.78 3.39
C LYS A 6 2.95 3.15 3.49
N LEU A 7 2.17 2.37 4.24
CA LEU A 7 0.76 2.67 4.50
C LEU A 7 0.60 4.02 5.19
N LEU A 8 1.42 4.28 6.22
CA LEU A 8 1.36 5.53 6.97
C LEU A 8 1.61 6.75 6.08
N LEU A 9 2.67 6.71 5.27
CA LEU A 9 3.01 7.78 4.34
C LEU A 9 1.90 8.05 3.33
N LEU A 10 1.36 6.99 2.72
CA LEU A 10 0.27 7.10 1.76
C LEU A 10 -1.00 7.65 2.40
N THR A 11 -1.35 7.15 3.58
CA THR A 11 -2.58 7.56 4.28
C THR A 11 -2.52 9.02 4.70
N ASN A 12 -1.44 9.43 5.37
CA ASN A 12 -1.29 10.82 5.81
C ASN A 12 -1.27 11.79 4.61
N SER A 13 -0.61 11.40 3.50
CA SER A 13 -0.56 12.22 2.29
C SER A 13 -1.87 12.27 1.50
N LEU A 14 -2.62 11.17 1.41
CA LEU A 14 -3.81 11.07 0.54
C LEU A 14 -5.12 11.37 1.27
N MET A 15 -5.18 11.08 2.57
CA MET A 15 -6.38 11.23 3.39
C MET A 15 -6.31 12.41 4.35
N GLY A 16 -5.19 13.16 4.37
CA GLY A 16 -5.02 14.35 5.21
C GLY A 16 -5.01 14.05 6.71
N THR A 17 -4.46 12.90 7.10
CA THR A 17 -4.38 12.46 8.50
C THR A 17 -3.00 12.67 9.08
N GLU A 18 -2.90 12.66 10.41
CA GLU A 18 -1.64 12.72 11.16
C GLU A 18 -1.42 11.45 12.00
N ASN A 19 -1.67 10.28 11.39
CA ASN A 19 -1.47 9.01 12.06
C ASN A 19 0.02 8.75 12.30
N SER A 20 0.30 7.90 13.28
CA SER A 20 1.62 7.38 13.64
C SER A 20 1.65 5.85 13.54
N LEU A 21 2.82 5.23 13.71
CA LEU A 21 2.94 3.76 13.64
C LEU A 21 2.14 3.04 14.73
N THR A 22 1.91 3.68 15.88
CA THR A 22 1.13 3.09 16.98
C THR A 22 -0.36 3.02 16.67
N ASP A 23 -0.83 3.78 15.68
CA ASP A 23 -2.22 3.80 15.24
C ASP A 23 -2.54 2.68 14.23
N ILE A 24 -1.53 1.90 13.84
CA ILE A 24 -1.68 0.79 12.88
C ILE A 24 -1.84 -0.52 13.63
N HIS A 25 -2.93 -1.24 13.36
CA HIS A 25 -3.08 -2.63 13.79
C HIS A 25 -2.19 -3.54 12.93
N ILE A 26 -1.19 -4.20 13.54
CA ILE A 26 -0.22 -5.03 12.82
C ILE A 26 -0.31 -6.48 13.29
N LYS A 27 -0.56 -7.38 12.34
CA LYS A 27 -0.45 -8.83 12.48
C LYS A 27 0.43 -9.35 11.35
N GLY A 28 1.54 -10.00 11.67
CA GLY A 28 2.42 -10.57 10.65
C GLY A 28 1.92 -11.91 10.11
N ILE A 29 2.75 -12.55 9.28
CA ILE A 29 2.45 -13.84 8.66
C ILE A 29 3.02 -15.04 9.45
N GLU A 30 3.65 -14.81 10.61
CA GLU A 30 4.39 -15.81 11.38
C GLU A 30 3.49 -16.98 11.82
N HIS A 31 2.19 -16.73 11.99
CA HIS A 31 1.20 -17.72 12.39
C HIS A 31 0.34 -18.24 11.23
N VAL A 32 0.62 -17.86 9.98
CA VAL A 32 -0.10 -18.38 8.82
C VAL A 32 0.32 -19.81 8.55
N THR A 33 -0.62 -20.75 8.70
CA THR A 33 -0.34 -22.18 8.55
C THR A 33 -0.50 -22.66 7.11
N LYS A 34 0.18 -23.76 6.77
CA LYS A 34 -0.03 -24.45 5.48
C LYS A 34 -1.48 -24.90 5.28
N GLN A 35 -2.19 -25.23 6.37
CA GLN A 35 -3.59 -25.63 6.28
C GLN A 35 -4.48 -24.46 5.88
N GLN A 36 -4.28 -23.28 6.47
CA GLN A 36 -5.01 -22.07 6.08
C GLN A 36 -4.78 -21.73 4.60
N ILE A 37 -3.53 -21.82 4.12
CA ILE A 37 -3.21 -21.58 2.71
C ILE A 37 -3.93 -22.58 1.79
N ARG A 38 -3.99 -23.87 2.16
CA ARG A 38 -4.73 -24.88 1.39
C ARG A 38 -6.23 -24.61 1.37
N ASN A 39 -6.82 -24.33 2.53
CA ASN A 39 -8.24 -24.02 2.66
C ASN A 39 -8.63 -22.80 1.80
N ALA A 40 -7.86 -21.71 1.88
CA ALA A 40 -8.08 -20.54 1.05
C ALA A 40 -8.03 -20.90 -0.45
N LYS A 41 -7.05 -21.71 -0.86
CA LYS A 41 -6.92 -22.14 -2.25
C LYS A 41 -8.12 -22.99 -2.72
N GLU A 42 -8.63 -23.88 -1.87
CA GLU A 42 -9.86 -24.65 -2.14
C GLU A 42 -11.09 -23.75 -2.33
N GLN A 43 -11.12 -22.62 -1.62
CA GLN A 43 -12.15 -21.58 -1.74
C GLN A 43 -11.88 -20.56 -2.86
N ASN A 44 -10.93 -20.83 -3.78
CA ASN A 44 -10.54 -19.90 -4.85
C ASN A 44 -9.99 -18.55 -4.33
N GLN A 45 -9.33 -18.55 -3.18
CA GLN A 45 -8.71 -17.39 -2.57
C GLN A 45 -7.20 -17.60 -2.37
N PHE A 46 -6.51 -16.49 -2.10
CA PHE A 46 -5.10 -16.47 -1.72
C PHE A 46 -4.92 -15.66 -0.44
N ILE A 47 -4.10 -16.17 0.48
CA ILE A 47 -3.66 -15.39 1.64
C ILE A 47 -2.52 -14.46 1.20
N LYS A 48 -2.70 -13.16 1.40
CA LYS A 48 -1.70 -12.12 1.14
C LYS A 48 -1.56 -11.23 2.39
N LEU A 49 -0.35 -10.76 2.69
CA LEU A 49 -0.17 -9.71 3.70
C LEU A 49 -0.61 -8.37 3.08
N ILE A 50 -1.69 -7.79 3.61
CA ILE A 50 -2.27 -6.56 3.07
C ILE A 50 -2.12 -5.43 4.08
N ALA A 51 -1.65 -4.29 3.57
CA ALA A 51 -1.73 -3.02 4.25
C ALA A 51 -2.94 -2.25 3.70
N SER A 52 -3.91 -1.92 4.55
CA SER A 52 -5.15 -1.26 4.16
C SER A 52 -5.43 -0.03 5.03
N ALA A 53 -5.98 0.99 4.38
CA ALA A 53 -6.52 2.18 5.01
C ALA A 53 -7.95 2.38 4.51
N TYR A 54 -8.90 2.60 5.42
CA TYR A 54 -10.29 2.85 5.06
C TYR A 54 -10.95 3.75 6.10
N LYS A 55 -12.01 4.46 5.70
CA LYS A 55 -12.87 5.17 6.65
C LYS A 55 -13.83 4.18 7.29
N ASP A 56 -13.86 4.12 8.60
CA ASP A 56 -14.84 3.34 9.36
C ASP A 56 -16.23 3.98 9.33
N LYS A 57 -17.16 3.40 10.09
CA LYS A 57 -18.56 3.87 10.17
C LYS A 57 -18.69 5.27 10.74
N ASP A 58 -17.72 5.70 11.55
CA ASP A 58 -17.68 7.01 12.18
C ASP A 58 -16.86 8.02 11.36
N GLY A 59 -16.39 7.61 10.18
CA GLY A 59 -15.58 8.43 9.27
C GLY A 59 -14.11 8.54 9.67
N LYS A 60 -13.66 7.81 10.70
CA LYS A 60 -12.26 7.78 11.13
C LYS A 60 -11.45 6.84 10.24
N VAL A 61 -10.19 7.18 10.02
CA VAL A 61 -9.30 6.35 9.21
C VAL A 61 -8.74 5.21 10.05
N ALA A 62 -9.10 3.98 9.71
CA ALA A 62 -8.56 2.76 10.29
C ALA A 62 -7.38 2.25 9.45
N LEU A 63 -6.32 1.79 10.13
CA LEU A 63 -5.08 1.32 9.50
C LEU A 63 -4.75 -0.10 9.93
N HIS A 64 -4.61 -1.01 8.96
CA HIS A 64 -4.37 -2.43 9.21
C HIS A 64 -3.22 -2.95 8.35
N VAL A 65 -2.39 -3.82 8.92
CA VAL A 65 -1.41 -4.63 8.21
C VAL A 65 -1.57 -6.07 8.69
N GLU A 66 -2.21 -6.92 7.91
CA GLU A 66 -2.52 -8.29 8.33
C GLU A 66 -2.69 -9.29 7.17
N PRO A 67 -2.54 -10.61 7.42
CA PRO A 67 -2.88 -11.63 6.43
C PRO A 67 -4.37 -11.56 6.10
N TYR A 68 -4.69 -11.47 4.82
CA TYR A 68 -6.05 -11.35 4.32
C TYR A 68 -6.29 -12.35 3.18
N GLU A 69 -7.47 -12.97 3.14
CA GLU A 69 -7.90 -13.87 2.08
C GLU A 69 -8.50 -13.06 0.93
N ILE A 70 -7.85 -13.12 -0.24
CA ILE A 70 -8.23 -12.35 -1.42
C ILE A 70 -8.75 -13.31 -2.48
N ASP A 71 -9.91 -13.00 -3.06
CA ASP A 71 -10.45 -13.75 -4.20
C ASP A 71 -9.46 -13.81 -5.36
N LYS A 72 -9.34 -14.97 -6.01
CA LYS A 72 -8.41 -15.20 -7.13
C LYS A 72 -8.55 -14.20 -8.28
N ASN A 73 -9.72 -13.60 -8.44
CA ASN A 73 -9.99 -12.64 -9.51
C ASN A 73 -9.63 -11.21 -9.12
N HIS A 74 -9.42 -10.92 -7.84
CA HIS A 74 -8.98 -9.61 -7.40
C HIS A 74 -7.58 -9.32 -7.96
N PRO A 75 -7.31 -8.11 -8.48
CA PRO A 75 -6.02 -7.76 -9.09
C PRO A 75 -4.79 -8.07 -8.19
N LEU A 76 -4.89 -7.80 -6.90
CA LEU A 76 -3.81 -8.09 -5.93
C LEU A 76 -3.51 -9.58 -5.73
N ALA A 77 -4.43 -10.50 -6.06
CA ALA A 77 -4.14 -11.93 -5.98
C ALA A 77 -3.01 -12.34 -6.93
N LYS A 78 -2.89 -11.63 -8.06
CA LYS A 78 -1.88 -11.90 -9.11
C LYS A 78 -0.50 -11.31 -8.81
N VAL A 79 -0.38 -10.45 -7.80
CA VAL A 79 0.89 -9.83 -7.39
C VAL A 79 1.75 -10.89 -6.69
N ASN A 80 2.86 -11.27 -7.29
CA ASN A 80 3.70 -12.38 -6.84
C ASN A 80 5.18 -12.00 -6.80
N GLY A 81 5.98 -12.79 -6.08
CA GLY A 81 7.42 -12.58 -5.96
C GLY A 81 7.74 -11.23 -5.30
N THR A 82 8.54 -10.41 -5.97
CA THR A 82 9.01 -9.11 -5.44
C THR A 82 8.19 -7.92 -5.92
N GLU A 83 7.17 -8.16 -6.74
CA GLU A 83 6.22 -7.14 -7.18
C GLU A 83 5.38 -6.62 -6.02
N LYS A 84 4.87 -5.41 -6.20
CA LYS A 84 3.96 -4.74 -5.26
C LYS A 84 2.75 -4.28 -6.05
N GLY A 85 1.61 -4.27 -5.38
CA GLY A 85 0.38 -3.74 -5.94
C GLY A 85 -0.31 -2.84 -4.93
N ILE A 86 -0.97 -1.80 -5.42
CA ILE A 86 -1.88 -0.97 -4.65
C ILE A 86 -3.20 -0.87 -5.39
N THR A 87 -4.28 -1.02 -4.66
CA THR A 87 -5.65 -0.87 -5.15
C THR A 87 -6.27 0.32 -4.44
N PHE A 88 -6.74 1.29 -5.21
CA PHE A 88 -7.55 2.41 -4.74
C PHE A 88 -9.02 2.12 -5.03
N TYR A 89 -9.86 2.38 -4.04
CA TYR A 89 -11.31 2.41 -4.20
C TYR A 89 -11.75 3.86 -4.24
N THR A 90 -12.38 4.23 -5.35
CA THR A 90 -12.79 5.60 -5.63
C THR A 90 -14.30 5.66 -5.83
N ASP A 91 -14.89 6.80 -5.56
CA ASP A 91 -16.31 7.10 -5.78
C ASP A 91 -16.68 7.19 -7.26
N THR A 92 -15.73 7.63 -8.10
CA THR A 92 -15.97 8.00 -9.51
C THR A 92 -15.38 7.01 -10.51
N MET A 93 -14.22 6.43 -10.23
CA MET A 93 -13.53 5.51 -11.13
C MET A 93 -13.64 4.04 -10.69
N GLY A 94 -14.38 3.76 -9.61
CA GLY A 94 -14.44 2.44 -9.00
C GLY A 94 -13.06 1.99 -8.51
N GLN A 95 -12.63 0.80 -8.94
CA GLN A 95 -11.38 0.19 -8.51
C GLN A 95 -10.23 0.49 -9.48
N VAL A 96 -9.18 1.17 -9.00
CA VAL A 96 -7.95 1.42 -9.76
C VAL A 96 -6.81 0.66 -9.11
N THR A 97 -6.20 -0.28 -9.84
CA THR A 97 -5.04 -1.03 -9.33
C THR A 97 -3.79 -0.72 -10.15
N THR A 98 -2.69 -0.43 -9.46
CA THR A 98 -1.35 -0.33 -10.04
C THR A 98 -0.49 -1.47 -9.52
N ILE A 99 0.17 -2.21 -10.41
CA ILE A 99 1.05 -3.34 -10.09
C ILE A 99 2.41 -3.10 -10.73
N GLY A 100 3.49 -3.36 -10.00
CA GLY A 100 4.85 -3.30 -10.52
C GLY A 100 5.88 -3.20 -9.41
N GLY A 101 7.03 -2.57 -9.70
CA GLY A 101 8.03 -2.28 -8.67
C GLY A 101 8.68 -3.53 -8.07
N ALA A 102 8.88 -4.57 -8.90
CA ALA A 102 9.83 -5.64 -8.60
C ALA A 102 11.11 -5.00 -8.08
N SER A 103 11.51 -5.33 -6.85
CA SER A 103 12.56 -4.61 -6.13
C SER A 103 13.85 -4.60 -6.96
N ASN A 104 14.17 -3.45 -7.54
CA ASN A 104 15.37 -3.21 -8.34
C ASN A 104 16.06 -1.94 -7.81
N PRO A 105 17.33 -2.01 -7.39
CA PRO A 105 18.10 -0.86 -6.90
C PRO A 105 18.07 0.35 -7.86
N ARG A 106 18.06 0.12 -9.18
CA ARG A 106 17.96 1.20 -10.18
C ARG A 106 16.63 1.95 -10.11
N GLY A 107 15.53 1.25 -9.85
CA GLY A 107 14.22 1.86 -9.70
C GLY A 107 14.14 2.76 -8.46
N ALA A 108 14.73 2.32 -7.35
CA ALA A 108 14.83 3.13 -6.13
C ALA A 108 15.71 4.37 -6.35
N ALA A 109 16.85 4.23 -7.03
CA ALA A 109 17.72 5.36 -7.37
C ALA A 109 17.03 6.37 -8.31
N ALA A 110 16.27 5.90 -9.30
CA ALA A 110 15.51 6.76 -10.21
C ALA A 110 14.41 7.54 -9.48
N ALA A 111 13.70 6.90 -8.54
CA ALA A 111 12.71 7.57 -7.69
C ALA A 111 13.36 8.66 -6.82
N ALA A 112 14.49 8.35 -6.17
CA ALA A 112 15.23 9.33 -5.37
C ALA A 112 15.72 10.53 -6.22
N LEU A 113 16.25 10.28 -7.43
CA LEU A 113 16.66 11.34 -8.35
C LEU A 113 15.46 12.21 -8.79
N LYS A 114 14.32 11.59 -9.09
CA LYS A 114 13.07 12.31 -9.41
C LYS A 114 12.66 13.23 -8.25
N ASP A 115 12.75 12.75 -7.01
CA ASP A 115 12.39 13.54 -5.84
C ASP A 115 13.34 14.73 -5.64
N ILE A 116 14.66 14.54 -5.82
CA ILE A 116 15.64 15.63 -5.81
C ILE A 116 15.28 16.69 -6.87
N ILE A 117 15.01 16.27 -8.11
CA ILE A 117 14.63 17.20 -9.20
C ILE A 117 13.36 17.98 -8.84
N ASN A 118 12.37 17.31 -8.24
CA ASN A 118 11.11 17.95 -7.85
C ASN A 118 11.29 18.96 -6.71
N LEU A 119 12.20 18.71 -5.77
CA LEU A 119 12.56 19.67 -4.71
C LEU A 119 13.16 20.94 -5.31
N TYR A 120 14.22 20.81 -6.12
CA TYR A 120 14.84 21.96 -6.78
C TYR A 120 13.87 22.73 -7.70
N ARG A 121 12.96 22.02 -8.36
CA ARG A 121 11.93 22.67 -9.20
C ARG A 121 10.97 23.52 -8.37
N LYS A 122 10.51 23.04 -7.20
CA LYS A 122 9.66 23.83 -6.30
C LYS A 122 10.36 25.09 -5.79
N ASP A 123 11.67 25.01 -5.55
CA ASP A 123 12.46 26.16 -5.11
C ASP A 123 12.59 27.23 -6.19
N LEU A 124 12.74 26.85 -7.47
CA LEU A 124 12.78 27.79 -8.59
C LEU A 124 11.47 28.57 -8.79
N TYR A 125 10.30 27.96 -8.53
CA TYR A 125 9.02 28.67 -8.56
C TYR A 125 8.88 29.66 -7.40
N ARG A 126 9.45 29.36 -6.22
CA ARG A 126 9.43 30.28 -5.07
C ARG A 126 10.36 31.49 -5.23
N ILE A 127 11.44 31.36 -6.00
CA ILE A 127 12.38 32.45 -6.27
C ILE A 127 11.82 33.44 -7.32
N ASN A 128 10.95 32.98 -8.23
CA ASN A 128 10.38 33.82 -9.30
C ASN A 128 9.09 34.56 -8.90
N GLU A 129 8.54 34.32 -7.71
CA GLU A 129 7.38 35.06 -7.16
C GLU A 129 7.76 35.97 -5.97
N GLY A 130 9.06 36.22 -5.74
CA GLY A 130 9.59 37.10 -4.69
C GLY A 130 10.12 38.42 -5.22
#